data_AF-A0A7C4TLC8-F1
#
_entry.id   AF-A0A7C4TLC8-F1
#
_cell.length_a   1.000
_cell.length_b   1.000
_cell.length_c   1.000
_cell.angle_alpha   90.00
_cell.angle_beta   90.00
_cell.angle_gamma   90.00
#
_symmetry.space_group_name_H-M   'P 1'
#
loop_
_entity.id
_entity.type
_entity.pdbx_description
1 polymer ?
#
loop_
_entity_poly.entity_id
_entity_poly.type
_entity_poly.pdbx_seq_one_letter_code
_entity_poly.pdbx_strand_id
1 'polypeptide(L)'
;ARLSRAALLNAIITATEAKSKALFSLGHQFTGTNTDAVVVLSTQNGTYERFSGPATKIGADIWKAVFEGVMDSLEKWGLEKRRKSLS
;
A
#
# COMPACT_ATOMS: atom_id res chain seq x y z
N ALA A 1 7.77 8.70 13.67
CA ALA A 1 9.12 8.12 13.59
C ALA A 1 10.00 9.07 12.80
N ARG A 2 11.26 9.25 13.20
CA ARG A 2 12.24 10.05 12.47
C ARG A 2 12.80 9.19 11.33
N LEU A 3 12.43 9.48 10.10
CA LEU A 3 12.79 8.63 8.95
C LEU A 3 13.97 9.23 8.19
N SER A 4 14.96 8.41 7.87
CA SER A 4 15.99 8.76 6.89
C SER A 4 15.37 8.97 5.50
N ARG A 5 16.12 9.62 4.59
CA ARG A 5 15.69 9.71 3.17
C ARG A 5 15.53 8.32 2.53
N ALA A 6 16.39 7.37 2.89
CA ALA A 6 16.29 6.00 2.41
C ALA A 6 15.04 5.29 2.95
N ALA A 7 14.67 5.54 4.22
CA ALA A 7 13.43 5.05 4.79
C ALA A 7 12.22 5.67 4.07
N LEU A 8 12.18 6.99 3.83
CA LEU A 8 11.08 7.60 3.08
C LEU A 8 10.90 6.96 1.69
N LEU A 9 12.01 6.68 0.99
CA LEU A 9 11.97 5.97 -0.30
C LEU A 9 11.50 4.51 -0.14
N ASN A 10 12.01 3.78 0.86
CA ASN A 10 11.58 2.40 1.11
C ASN A 10 10.09 2.31 1.46
N ALA A 11 9.51 3.32 2.10
CA ALA A 11 8.09 3.36 2.40
C ALA A 11 7.25 3.42 1.12
N ILE A 12 7.69 4.19 0.12
CA ILE A 12 7.04 4.26 -1.20
C ILE A 12 7.12 2.91 -1.91
N ILE A 13 8.30 2.28 -1.88
CA ILE A 13 8.52 0.94 -2.47
C ILE A 13 7.61 -0.08 -1.79
N THR A 14 7.60 -0.11 -0.45
CA THR A 14 6.80 -1.03 0.37
C THR A 14 5.31 -0.89 0.08
N ALA A 15 4.80 0.34 -0.01
CA ALA A 15 3.41 0.59 -0.37
C ALA A 15 3.09 0.09 -1.79
N THR A 16 4.00 0.30 -2.74
CA THR A 16 3.83 -0.13 -4.13
C THR A 16 3.81 -1.66 -4.27
N GLU A 17 4.71 -2.34 -3.57
CA GLU A 17 4.78 -3.81 -3.52
C GLU A 17 3.52 -4.39 -2.87
N ALA A 18 3.06 -3.81 -1.76
CA ALA A 18 1.85 -4.25 -1.07
C ALA A 18 0.60 -4.15 -1.96
N LYS A 19 0.42 -3.01 -2.65
CA LYS A 19 -0.67 -2.83 -3.62
C LYS A 19 -0.59 -3.84 -4.77
N SER A 20 0.60 -4.01 -5.36
CA SER A 20 0.81 -4.99 -6.44
C SER A 20 0.46 -6.40 -5.96
N LYS A 21 0.87 -6.75 -4.74
CA LYS A 21 0.55 -8.04 -4.14
C LYS A 21 -0.95 -8.22 -3.93
N ALA A 22 -1.67 -7.20 -3.47
CA ALA A 22 -3.14 -7.27 -3.32
C ALA A 22 -3.83 -7.49 -4.66
N LEU A 23 -3.42 -6.77 -5.71
CA LEU A 23 -3.94 -6.95 -7.07
C LEU A 23 -3.71 -8.37 -7.57
N PHE A 24 -2.49 -8.88 -7.45
CA PHE A 24 -2.17 -10.25 -7.85
C PHE A 24 -2.93 -11.30 -7.02
N SER A 25 -3.12 -11.08 -5.72
CA SER A 25 -3.89 -11.97 -4.85
C SER A 25 -5.36 -12.08 -5.26
N LEU A 26 -5.90 -11.07 -5.94
CA LEU A 26 -7.27 -11.06 -6.50
C LEU A 26 -7.33 -11.51 -7.97
N GLY A 27 -6.20 -11.99 -8.53
CA GLY A 27 -6.13 -12.49 -9.91
C GLY A 27 -5.98 -11.39 -10.97
N HIS A 28 -5.75 -10.14 -10.59
CA HIS A 28 -5.45 -9.07 -11.54
C HIS A 28 -4.00 -9.16 -12.01
N GLN A 29 -3.76 -9.12 -13.32
CA GLN A 29 -2.41 -9.21 -13.89
C GLN A 29 -1.77 -7.83 -14.14
N PHE A 30 -1.86 -6.92 -13.17
CA PHE A 30 -1.23 -5.60 -13.23
C PHE A 30 -0.74 -5.18 -11.84
N THR A 31 0.32 -4.36 -11.81
CA THR A 31 0.98 -3.90 -10.56
C THR A 31 0.39 -2.60 -10.01
N GLY A 32 -0.44 -1.90 -10.79
CA GLY A 32 -1.03 -0.63 -10.41
C GLY A 32 -2.10 -0.16 -11.38
N THR A 33 -2.66 1.01 -11.11
CA THR A 33 -3.62 1.68 -11.99
C THR A 33 -2.94 2.85 -12.69
N ASN A 34 -3.61 3.50 -13.63
CA ASN A 34 -3.09 4.63 -14.37
C ASN A 34 -2.91 5.92 -13.53
N THR A 35 -3.29 5.94 -12.26
CA THR A 35 -3.39 7.16 -11.42
C THR A 35 -2.97 6.93 -9.97
N ASP A 36 -2.06 6.00 -9.71
CA ASP A 36 -1.56 5.78 -8.36
C ASP A 36 -0.58 6.87 -7.92
N ALA A 37 -0.82 7.43 -6.72
CA ALA A 37 0.06 8.39 -6.07
C ALA A 37 0.34 7.95 -4.64
N VAL A 38 1.59 8.08 -4.19
CA VAL A 38 2.01 7.77 -2.82
C VAL A 38 2.71 8.97 -2.22
N VAL A 39 2.25 9.42 -1.06
CA VAL A 39 2.87 10.48 -0.28
C VAL A 39 3.22 9.93 1.09
N VAL A 40 4.48 10.11 1.49
CA VAL A 40 4.97 9.68 2.81
C VAL A 40 5.33 10.91 3.61
N LEU A 41 4.61 11.11 4.72
CA LEU A 41 4.92 12.17 5.68
C LEU A 41 5.54 11.56 6.94
N SER A 42 6.59 12.20 7.44
CA SER A 42 7.22 11.85 8.70
C SER A 42 7.26 13.10 9.58
N THR A 43 6.88 12.94 10.84
CA THR A 43 6.97 14.01 11.84
C THR A 43 8.41 14.41 12.16
N GLN A 44 9.40 13.64 11.69
CA GLN A 44 10.83 13.77 12.04
C GLN A 44 11.14 13.70 13.54
N ASN A 45 10.18 13.20 14.34
CA ASN A 45 10.28 13.03 15.78
C ASN A 45 10.22 11.55 16.18
N GLY A 46 10.84 11.22 17.32
CA GLY A 46 10.88 9.88 17.90
C GLY A 46 12.05 9.03 17.40
N THR A 47 11.91 7.70 17.52
CA THR A 47 12.93 6.71 17.11
C THR A 47 13.36 6.91 15.67
N TYR A 48 14.67 6.85 15.45
CA TYR A 48 15.26 6.98 14.13
C TYR A 48 15.26 5.64 13.40
N GLU A 49 14.60 5.60 12.24
CA GLU A 49 14.55 4.45 11.36
C GLU A 49 15.40 4.70 10.13
N ARG A 50 16.39 3.84 9.92
CA ARG A 50 17.26 3.92 8.73
C ARG A 50 16.55 3.44 7.47
N PHE A 51 15.70 2.43 7.61
CA PHE A 51 14.97 1.77 6.53
C PHE A 51 13.50 1.59 6.92
N SER A 52 12.63 1.37 5.94
CA SER A 52 11.21 1.09 6.20
C SER A 52 10.66 0.01 5.25
N GLY A 53 11.49 -0.97 4.92
CA GLY A 53 11.06 -2.14 4.16
C GLY A 53 10.14 -3.06 4.99
N PRO A 54 9.48 -4.06 4.38
CA PRO A 54 8.51 -4.94 5.05
C PRO A 54 9.04 -5.65 6.31
N ALA A 55 10.35 -5.87 6.41
CA ALA A 55 11.00 -6.49 7.58
C ALA A 55 11.16 -5.55 8.79
N THR A 56 10.93 -4.25 8.62
CA THR A 56 10.95 -3.27 9.71
C THR A 56 9.54 -3.12 10.29
N LYS A 57 9.42 -2.67 11.55
CA LYS A 57 8.09 -2.47 12.15
C LYS A 57 7.24 -1.49 11.33
N ILE A 58 7.79 -0.31 11.01
CA ILE A 58 7.06 0.72 10.26
C ILE A 58 6.73 0.26 8.83
N GLY A 59 7.62 -0.48 8.17
CA GLY A 59 7.35 -1.02 6.84
C GLY A 59 6.31 -2.14 6.84
N ALA A 60 6.33 -3.03 7.84
CA ALA A 60 5.29 -4.02 8.03
C ALA A 60 3.91 -3.37 8.26
N ASP A 61 3.86 -2.31 9.07
CA ASP A 61 2.63 -1.55 9.32
C ASP A 61 2.11 -0.90 8.03
N ILE A 62 2.98 -0.27 7.23
CA ILE A 62 2.64 0.30 5.91
C ILE A 62 2.13 -0.78 4.96
N TRP A 63 2.86 -1.90 4.86
CA TRP A 63 2.50 -3.01 3.99
C TRP A 63 1.10 -3.51 4.29
N LYS A 64 0.83 -3.79 5.56
CA LYS A 64 -0.46 -4.29 6.02
C LYS A 64 -1.58 -3.30 5.67
N ALA A 65 -1.40 -2.03 6.02
CA ALA A 65 -2.40 -0.99 5.77
C ALA A 65 -2.75 -0.85 4.28
N VAL A 66 -1.73 -0.87 3.40
CA VAL A 66 -1.96 -0.76 1.95
C VAL A 66 -2.57 -2.03 1.38
N PHE A 67 -2.06 -3.21 1.76
CA PHE A 67 -2.57 -4.48 1.26
C PHE A 67 -4.06 -4.66 1.62
N GLU A 68 -4.41 -4.49 2.89
CA GLU A 68 -5.79 -4.63 3.37
C GLU A 68 -6.70 -3.57 2.73
N GLY A 69 -6.26 -2.30 2.68
CA GLY A 69 -7.06 -1.24 2.07
C GLY A 69 -7.36 -1.47 0.58
N VAL A 70 -6.41 -2.02 -0.18
CA VAL A 70 -6.62 -2.34 -1.59
C VAL A 70 -7.55 -3.54 -1.76
N MET A 71 -7.39 -4.59 -0.94
CA MET A 71 -8.29 -5.75 -0.93
C MET A 71 -9.75 -5.32 -0.69
N ASP A 72 -9.98 -4.54 0.37
CA ASP A 72 -11.30 -4.03 0.74
C ASP A 72 -11.91 -3.15 -0.36
N SER A 73 -11.10 -2.29 -0.97
CA SER A 73 -11.56 -1.40 -2.05
C SER A 73 -12.02 -2.19 -3.27
N LEU A 74 -11.29 -3.24 -3.65
CA LEU A 74 -11.61 -4.04 -4.83
C LEU A 74 -12.80 -4.96 -4.60
N GLU A 75 -12.96 -5.49 -3.39
CA GLU A 75 -14.17 -6.23 -3.02
C GLU A 75 -15.43 -5.36 -3.17
N LYS A 76 -15.40 -4.14 -2.62
CA LYS A 76 -16.49 -3.15 -2.75
C LYS A 76 -16.78 -2.81 -4.21
N TRP A 77 -15.74 -2.58 -5.00
CA TRP A 77 -15.88 -2.30 -6.43
C TRP A 77 -16.52 -3.48 -7.20
N GLY A 78 -16.10 -4.71 -6.90
CA GLY A 78 -16.68 -5.92 -7.48
C GLY A 78 -18.17 -6.11 -7.12
N LEU A 79 -18.54 -5.83 -5.87
CA LEU A 79 -19.94 -5.84 -5.42
C LEU A 79 -20.79 -4.80 -6.16
N GLU A 80 -20.29 -3.58 -6.33
CA GLU A 80 -21.00 -2.52 -7.04
C GLU A 80 -21.21 -2.88 -8.52
N LYS A 81 -20.20 -3.46 -9.17
CA LYS A 81 -20.32 -3.96 -10.56
C LYS A 81 -21.41 -5.01 -10.70
N ARG A 82 -21.46 -5.99 -9.79
CA ARG A 82 -22.50 -7.04 -9.79
C ARG A 82 -23.91 -6.49 -9.58
N ARG A 83 -24.08 -5.50 -8.70
CA ARG A 83 -25.38 -4.85 -8.48
C ARG A 83 -25.88 -4.16 -9.75
N LYS A 84 -25.01 -3.43 -10.45
CA LYS A 84 -25.35 -2.73 -11.70
C LYS A 84 -25.68 -3.69 -12.87
N SER A 85 -25.14 -4.91 -12.87
CA SER A 85 -25.47 -5.90 -13.90
C SER A 85 -26.81 -6.60 -13.69
N LEU A 86 -27.40 -6.49 -12.49
CA LEU A 86 -28.67 -7.13 -12.12
C LEU A 86 -29.86 -6.15 -12.09
N SER A 87 -29.62 -4.86 -12.32
CA SER A 87 -30.62 -3.78 -12.46
C SER A 87 -30.80 -3.41 -13.93
#